data_AF-A0A2N9L3I4-F1
#
_entry.id   AF-A0A2N9L3I4-F1
#
_cell.length_a   1.000
_cell.length_b   1.000
_cell.length_c   1.000
_cell.angle_alpha   90.00
_cell.angle_beta   90.00
_cell.angle_gamma   90.00
#
_symmetry.space_group_name_H-M   'P 1'
#
loop_
_entity.id
_entity.type
_entity.pdbx_description
1 polymer ?
#
loop_
_entity_poly.entity_id
_entity_poly.type
_entity_poly.pdbx_seq_one_letter_code
_entity_poly.pdbx_strand_id
1 'polypeptide(L)'
;MNHHPKMTFFPLCDLHHGPMRRVMLEGSASAEAQSFHQCERRDCQRIFRDGYGYSDFADLQFDASRLSYRKCPICEGTLYLADVDRVLKVETWECAETKCDYTEDVSSPSSR
;
A
#
# COMPACT_ATOMS: atom_id res chain seq x y z
N MET A 1 -17.17 12.04 -3.50
CA MET A 1 -16.17 12.36 -4.54
C MET A 1 -15.67 11.03 -5.07
N ASN A 2 -15.60 10.86 -6.40
CA ASN A 2 -15.13 9.60 -6.99
C ASN A 2 -13.61 9.62 -7.03
N HIS A 3 -13.00 8.95 -6.06
CA HIS A 3 -11.57 8.73 -5.93
C HIS A 3 -11.18 7.61 -6.90
N HIS A 4 -10.23 7.88 -7.79
CA HIS A 4 -9.83 6.95 -8.83
C HIS A 4 -8.34 6.61 -8.64
N PRO A 5 -7.99 5.34 -8.37
CA PRO A 5 -6.60 4.93 -8.19
C PRO A 5 -5.73 5.30 -9.37
N LYS A 6 -4.48 5.70 -9.11
CA LYS A 6 -3.42 5.75 -10.12
C LYS A 6 -3.41 4.41 -10.85
N MET A 7 -3.50 4.45 -12.18
CA MET A 7 -3.54 3.24 -13.01
C MET A 7 -2.29 2.37 -12.83
N THR A 8 -1.18 2.97 -12.40
CA THR A 8 0.07 2.28 -12.06
C THR A 8 0.69 2.93 -10.84
N PHE A 9 0.74 2.21 -9.72
CA PHE A 9 1.61 2.51 -8.60
C PHE A 9 2.24 1.20 -8.11
N PHE A 10 3.47 1.27 -7.60
CA PHE A 10 4.30 0.12 -7.27
C PHE A 10 4.64 0.16 -5.77
N PRO A 11 3.72 -0.26 -4.89
CA PRO A 11 3.94 -0.14 -3.47
C PRO A 11 5.04 -1.10 -3.02
N LEU A 12 5.85 -0.65 -2.08
CA LEU A 12 6.75 -1.49 -1.29
C LEU A 12 6.02 -2.00 -0.06
N CYS A 13 6.44 -3.17 0.43
CA CYS A 13 5.98 -3.70 1.71
C CYS A 13 6.50 -2.82 2.85
N ASP A 14 5.61 -2.30 3.69
CA ASP A 14 5.93 -1.46 4.87
C ASP A 14 6.59 -2.22 6.03
N LEU A 15 6.79 -3.54 5.90
CA LEU A 15 7.52 -4.36 6.89
C LEU A 15 8.92 -4.76 6.40
N HIS A 16 9.06 -4.99 5.09
CA HIS A 16 10.28 -5.57 4.51
C HIS A 16 11.00 -4.63 3.53
N HIS A 17 10.35 -3.52 3.16
CA HIS A 17 10.81 -2.54 2.19
C HIS A 17 11.18 -3.19 0.84
N GLY A 18 10.45 -4.24 0.48
CA GLY A 18 10.62 -5.01 -0.75
C GLY A 18 9.42 -4.86 -1.68
N PRO A 19 9.56 -5.25 -2.96
CA PRO A 19 8.51 -5.10 -3.96
C PRO A 19 7.23 -5.87 -3.60
N MET A 20 6.12 -5.36 -4.10
CA MET A 20 4.83 -6.03 -4.04
C MET A 20 4.29 -6.25 -5.45
N ARG A 21 3.73 -7.43 -5.70
CA ARG A 21 3.10 -7.78 -6.97
C ARG A 21 1.59 -7.56 -6.91
N ARG A 22 0.97 -7.11 -7.99
CA ARG A 22 -0.49 -7.00 -8.08
C ARG A 22 -1.13 -8.39 -8.22
N VAL A 23 -2.19 -8.63 -7.45
CA VAL A 23 -3.00 -9.86 -7.44
C VAL A 23 -4.45 -9.47 -7.71
N MET A 24 -5.12 -10.22 -8.59
CA MET A 24 -6.54 -10.07 -8.90
C MET A 24 -7.33 -11.13 -8.12
N LEU A 25 -8.40 -10.75 -7.43
CA LEU A 25 -9.34 -11.72 -6.86
C LEU A 25 -10.34 -12.15 -7.95
N GLU A 26 -10.32 -13.43 -8.32
CA GLU A 26 -11.33 -14.01 -9.20
C GLU A 26 -12.61 -14.32 -8.39
N GLY A 27 -13.77 -13.86 -8.84
CA GLY A 27 -15.08 -14.30 -8.33
C GLY A 27 -15.93 -13.29 -7.53
N SER A 28 -15.53 -12.01 -7.40
CA SER A 28 -16.43 -11.00 -6.82
C SER A 28 -17.41 -10.47 -7.87
N ALA A 29 -18.71 -10.75 -7.71
CA ALA A 29 -19.81 -10.24 -8.55
C ALA A 29 -20.04 -8.71 -8.45
N SER A 30 -19.13 -7.98 -7.81
CA SER A 30 -19.10 -6.52 -7.76
C SER A 30 -18.25 -6.00 -8.92
N ALA A 31 -18.72 -4.96 -9.62
CA ALA A 31 -18.10 -4.38 -10.81
C ALA A 31 -16.69 -3.76 -10.58
N GLU A 32 -16.17 -3.81 -9.38
CA GLU A 32 -14.79 -3.47 -9.05
C GLU A 32 -14.03 -4.78 -8.86
N ALA A 33 -13.25 -5.18 -9.87
CA ALA A 33 -12.28 -6.25 -9.73
C ALA A 33 -11.35 -5.90 -8.56
N GLN A 34 -11.56 -6.51 -7.39
CA GLN A 34 -10.79 -6.21 -6.20
C GLN A 34 -9.38 -6.76 -6.39
N SER A 35 -8.46 -5.86 -6.76
CA SER A 35 -7.03 -6.16 -6.81
C SER A 35 -6.34 -5.62 -5.58
N PHE A 36 -5.30 -6.30 -5.13
CA PHE A 36 -4.41 -5.82 -4.08
C PHE A 36 -2.96 -6.07 -4.49
N HIS A 37 -2.02 -5.38 -3.86
CA HIS A 37 -0.60 -5.68 -4.02
C HIS A 37 -0.16 -6.56 -2.86
N GLN A 38 0.52 -7.67 -3.14
CA GLN A 38 1.02 -8.61 -2.14
C GLN A 38 2.54 -8.56 -2.10
N CYS A 39 3.13 -8.57 -0.91
CA CYS A 39 4.58 -8.70 -0.76
C CYS A 39 5.09 -9.95 -1.48
N GLU A 40 6.20 -9.82 -2.21
CA GLU A 40 6.79 -10.96 -2.93
C GLU A 40 7.53 -11.95 -2.03
N ARG A 41 7.79 -11.55 -0.77
CA ARG A 41 8.45 -12.40 0.21
C ARG A 41 7.50 -13.51 0.67
N ARG A 42 7.90 -14.78 0.52
CA ARG A 42 6.99 -15.95 0.69
C ARG A 42 6.40 -16.12 2.10
N ASP A 43 7.12 -15.71 3.12
CA ASP A 43 6.71 -15.74 4.54
C ASP A 43 6.02 -14.44 4.97
N CYS A 44 5.71 -13.54 4.04
CA CYS A 44 5.02 -12.29 4.30
C CYS A 44 3.60 -12.30 3.71
N GLN A 45 2.62 -12.14 4.58
CA GLN A 45 1.21 -12.01 4.22
C GLN A 45 0.79 -10.56 3.96
N ARG A 46 1.72 -9.61 4.01
CA ARG A 46 1.43 -8.19 3.91
C ARG A 46 0.90 -7.86 2.51
N ILE A 47 -0.20 -7.13 2.49
CA ILE A 47 -0.81 -6.58 1.29
C ILE A 47 -1.00 -5.07 1.41
N PHE A 48 -1.16 -4.41 0.26
CA PHE A 48 -1.64 -3.05 0.14
C PHE A 48 -2.91 -3.04 -0.71
N ARG A 49 -3.95 -2.38 -0.21
CA ARG A 49 -5.20 -2.14 -0.93
C ARG A 49 -5.40 -0.65 -1.07
N ASP A 50 -5.69 -0.22 -2.30
CA ASP A 50 -6.11 1.16 -2.52
C ASP A 50 -7.39 1.48 -1.73
N GLY A 51 -7.48 2.67 -1.16
CA GLY A 51 -8.55 3.09 -0.25
C GLY A 51 -8.51 2.46 1.16
N TYR A 52 -7.74 1.40 1.39
CA TYR A 52 -7.70 0.70 2.69
C TYR A 52 -6.31 0.65 3.35
N GLY A 53 -5.23 0.87 2.61
CA GLY A 53 -3.86 0.82 3.14
C GLY A 53 -3.30 -0.58 3.27
N TYR A 54 -2.36 -0.74 4.21
CA TYR A 54 -1.67 -2.01 4.44
C TYR A 54 -2.42 -2.88 5.44
N SER A 55 -2.53 -4.17 5.14
CA SER A 55 -3.08 -5.18 6.04
C SER A 55 -2.46 -6.53 5.72
N ASP A 56 -2.86 -7.59 6.42
CA ASP A 56 -2.42 -8.95 6.07
C ASP A 56 -3.53 -9.70 5.33
N PHE A 57 -3.14 -10.63 4.45
CA PHE A 57 -4.03 -11.54 3.75
C PHE A 57 -3.60 -12.99 3.99
N ALA A 58 -4.41 -13.70 4.77
CA ALA A 58 -4.16 -15.07 5.19
C ALA A 58 -5.48 -15.84 5.15
N ASP A 59 -5.44 -17.14 4.84
CA ASP A 59 -6.63 -18.00 4.83
C ASP A 59 -7.80 -17.42 4.03
N LEU A 60 -7.48 -16.80 2.89
CA LEU A 60 -8.40 -16.10 1.98
C LEU A 60 -9.18 -14.93 2.61
N GLN A 61 -8.69 -14.38 3.71
CA GLN A 61 -9.32 -13.30 4.45
C GLN A 61 -8.36 -12.13 4.69
N PHE A 62 -8.93 -10.93 4.73
CA PHE A 62 -8.21 -9.72 5.11
C PHE A 62 -8.22 -9.57 6.63
N ASP A 63 -7.03 -9.47 7.22
CA ASP A 63 -6.89 -9.23 8.66
C ASP A 63 -6.89 -7.73 8.95
N ALA A 64 -8.04 -7.22 9.37
CA ALA A 64 -8.21 -5.81 9.76
C ALA A 64 -7.50 -5.47 11.07
N SER A 65 -7.11 -6.44 11.89
CA SER A 65 -6.40 -6.17 13.16
C SER A 65 -4.98 -5.64 12.94
N ARG A 66 -4.40 -5.91 11.77
CA ARG A 66 -3.07 -5.46 11.36
C ARG A 66 -3.10 -4.29 10.38
N LEU A 67 -4.23 -3.59 10.32
CA LEU A 67 -4.41 -2.44 9.45
C LEU A 67 -3.42 -1.31 9.81
N SER A 68 -2.63 -0.89 8.83
CA SER A 68 -1.80 0.31 8.88
C SER A 68 -2.23 1.22 7.75
N TYR A 69 -2.73 2.39 8.12
CA TYR A 69 -3.35 3.32 7.18
C TYR A 69 -2.79 4.72 7.36
N ARG A 70 -2.28 5.28 6.26
CA ARG A 70 -1.77 6.66 6.19
C ARG A 70 -2.63 7.46 5.23
N LYS A 71 -3.12 8.61 5.69
CA LYS A 71 -3.97 9.52 4.92
C LYS A 71 -3.14 10.57 4.22
N CYS A 72 -3.43 10.80 2.95
CA CYS A 72 -3.02 11.99 2.24
C CYS A 72 -3.73 13.22 2.85
N PRO A 73 -2.99 14.26 3.27
CA PRO A 73 -3.61 15.46 3.85
C PRO A 73 -4.33 16.33 2.81
N ILE A 74 -4.16 16.05 1.52
CA ILE A 74 -4.73 16.85 0.43
C ILE A 74 -6.08 16.31 -0.04
N CYS A 75 -6.17 14.99 -0.26
CA CYS A 75 -7.35 14.37 -0.87
C CYS A 75 -7.95 13.24 -0.02
N GLU A 76 -7.42 13.02 1.20
CA GLU A 76 -7.82 11.93 2.11
C GLU A 76 -7.60 10.52 1.57
N GLY A 77 -7.00 10.39 0.39
CA GLY A 77 -6.61 9.13 -0.21
C GLY A 77 -5.53 8.39 0.59
N THR A 78 -5.24 7.17 0.18
CA THR A 78 -4.29 6.31 0.89
C THR A 78 -2.86 6.60 0.44
N LEU A 79 -1.91 6.69 1.38
CA LEU A 79 -0.48 6.71 1.05
C LEU A 79 0.10 5.30 1.03
N TYR A 80 0.96 5.03 0.04
CA TYR A 80 1.78 3.82 -0.02
C TYR A 80 3.26 4.14 0.12
N LEU A 81 4.04 3.19 0.61
CA LEU A 81 5.50 3.30 0.66
C LEU A 81 6.05 3.15 -0.76
N ALA A 82 6.60 4.22 -1.31
CA ALA A 82 7.10 4.27 -2.69
C ALA A 82 8.60 3.94 -2.75
N ASP A 83 9.37 4.43 -1.79
CA ASP A 83 10.82 4.21 -1.73
C ASP A 83 11.36 4.20 -0.29
N VAL A 84 12.53 3.59 -0.10
CA VAL A 84 13.27 3.60 1.16
C VAL A 84 14.76 3.82 0.90
N ASP A 85 15.24 5.00 1.28
CA ASP A 85 16.67 5.28 1.37
C ASP A 85 17.21 4.72 2.69
N ARG A 86 17.91 3.59 2.60
CA ARG A 86 18.51 2.94 3.78
C ARG A 86 19.73 3.66 4.34
N VAL A 87 20.41 4.48 3.53
CA VAL A 87 21.59 5.25 3.95
C VAL A 87 21.15 6.45 4.76
N LEU A 88 20.17 7.21 4.24
CA LEU A 88 19.60 8.37 4.91
C LEU A 88 18.54 7.98 5.95
N LYS A 89 18.10 6.72 5.96
CA LYS A 89 17.03 6.19 6.82
C LYS A 89 15.74 6.98 6.63
N VAL A 90 15.38 7.21 5.38
CA VAL A 90 14.17 7.95 4.97
C VAL A 90 13.25 7.01 4.19
N GLU A 91 11.96 7.12 4.46
CA GLU A 91 10.90 6.47 3.72
C GLU A 91 10.10 7.53 2.98
N THR A 92 9.91 7.33 1.67
CA THR A 92 9.09 8.20 0.84
C THR A 92 7.73 7.56 0.65
N TRP A 93 6.67 8.28 1.03
CA TRP A 93 5.29 7.84 0.94
C TRP A 93 4.52 8.68 -0.07
N GLU A 94 3.85 8.04 -1.02
CA GLU A 94 3.14 8.72 -2.10
C GLU A 94 1.64 8.44 -2.06
N CYS A 95 0.83 9.41 -2.51
CA CYS A 95 -0.61 9.22 -2.63
C CYS A 95 -0.97 8.30 -3.81
N ALA A 96 -1.84 7.32 -3.54
CA ALA A 96 -2.35 6.38 -4.54
C ALA A 96 -3.39 6.98 -5.49
N GLU A 97 -3.93 8.17 -5.21
CA GLU A 97 -4.98 8.81 -6.01
C GLU A 97 -4.45 9.45 -7.29
N THR A 98 -5.09 9.20 -8.45
CA THR A 98 -4.60 9.67 -9.77
C THR A 98 -4.40 11.18 -9.85
N LYS A 99 -5.22 11.94 -9.14
CA LYS A 99 -5.22 13.41 -9.19
C LYS A 99 -4.46 14.05 -8.03
N CYS A 100 -3.66 13.27 -7.31
CA CYS A 100 -2.88 13.75 -6.17
C CYS A 100 -1.41 13.32 -6.28
N ASP A 101 -0.54 14.34 -6.36
CA ASP A 101 0.91 14.17 -6.41
C ASP A 101 1.56 14.41 -5.04
N TYR A 102 0.76 14.31 -3.96
CA TYR A 102 1.29 14.44 -2.61
C TYR A 102 2.29 13.32 -2.31
N THR A 103 3.45 13.72 -1.80
CA THR A 103 4.52 12.87 -1.31
C THR A 103 4.99 13.39 0.05
N GLU A 104 5.42 12.50 0.94
CA GLU A 104 6.06 12.85 2.19
C GLU A 104 7.27 11.95 2.47
N ASP A 105 8.33 12.57 2.99
CA ASP A 105 9.50 11.87 3.50
C ASP A 105 9.42 11.79 5.02
N VAL A 106 9.54 10.58 5.57
CA VAL A 106 9.57 10.35 7.02
C VAL A 106 10.79 9.55 7.43
N SER A 107 11.29 9.78 8.65
CA SER A 107 12.38 8.98 9.19
C SER A 107 11.94 7.52 9.38
N SER A 108 12.69 6.58 8.82
CA SER A 108 12.38 5.15 8.90
C SER A 108 12.50 4.65 10.35
N PRO A 109 11.47 3.94 10.89
CA PRO A 109 11.52 3.35 12.22
C PRO A 109 12.48 2.15 12.33
N SER A 110 13.03 1.62 11.22
CA SER A 110 14.10 0.60 11.23
C SER A 110 15.45 1.09 11.78
N SER A 111 15.43 2.21 12.51
CA SER A 111 16.55 2.92 13.10
C SER A 111 16.68 2.75 14.61
N ARG A 112 15.87 1.88 15.24
CA ARG A 112 15.97 1.50 16.65
C ARG A 112 16.47 0.08 16.83
#